data_AF-A0AAJ1RIE8-F1
#
_entry.id   AF-A0AAJ1RIE8-F1
#
_cell.length_a   1.000
_cell.length_b   1.000
_cell.length_c   1.000
_cell.angle_alpha   90.00
_cell.angle_beta   90.00
_cell.angle_gamma   90.00
#
_symmetry.space_group_name_H-M   'P 1'
#
loop_
_entity.id
_entity.type
_entity.pdbx_description
1 polymer ?
#
loop_
_entity_poly.entity_id
_entity_poly.type
_entity_poly.pdbx_seq_one_letter_code
_entity_poly.pdbx_strand_id
1 'polypeptide(L)'
;MFAPEFVFSIASAMVADRYLSSNLEIETIAHKVSIFLQLNYSDENAQSIRTTAEEFMHSMLEAGIDNADVILLNYQYEKFVYKGNGKLRNWSPLLGDPLQSIKKRLYTPKSINRDFKAFVYRTKQSGAYNCPDGWSLSNQVSCSILKDMGNLEVTAFDILALGNQTGM
;
A
#
# COMPACT_ATOMS: atom_id res chain seq x y z
N MET A 1 16.99 1.65 -5.68
CA MET A 1 15.88 1.65 -6.66
C MET A 1 14.54 1.75 -5.92
N PHE A 2 13.50 2.28 -6.55
CA PHE A 2 12.17 2.45 -5.95
C PHE A 2 11.16 1.42 -6.45
N ALA A 3 10.11 1.22 -5.66
CA ALA A 3 8.97 0.39 -6.04
C ALA A 3 8.18 1.07 -7.17
N PRO A 4 7.50 0.29 -8.04
CA PRO A 4 6.46 0.84 -8.90
C PRO A 4 5.37 1.54 -8.07
N GLU A 5 4.77 2.59 -8.65
CA GLU A 5 3.75 3.43 -7.98
C GLU A 5 2.61 2.62 -7.34
N PHE A 6 2.11 1.59 -8.05
CA PHE A 6 1.01 0.77 -7.55
C PHE A 6 1.44 -0.12 -6.37
N VAL A 7 2.68 -0.60 -6.34
CA VAL A 7 3.22 -1.38 -5.21
C VAL A 7 3.30 -0.49 -3.98
N PHE A 8 3.84 0.73 -4.14
CA PHE A 8 3.90 1.72 -3.07
C PHE A 8 2.50 2.13 -2.58
N SER A 9 1.54 2.29 -3.49
CA SER A 9 0.15 2.59 -3.17
C SER A 9 -0.51 1.48 -2.35
N ILE A 10 -0.33 0.22 -2.75
CA ILE A 10 -0.84 -0.96 -2.03
C ILE A 10 -0.20 -1.04 -0.64
N ALA A 11 1.12 -0.88 -0.56
CA ALA A 11 1.85 -0.91 0.71
C ALA A 11 1.37 0.17 1.68
N SER A 12 1.18 1.40 1.20
CA SER A 12 0.69 2.52 2.03
C SER A 12 -0.75 2.30 2.49
N ALA A 13 -1.61 1.76 1.62
CA ALA A 13 -2.99 1.42 1.99
C ALA A 13 -3.05 0.27 3.00
N MET A 14 -2.20 -0.74 2.84
CA MET A 14 -2.06 -1.84 3.79
C MET A 14 -1.55 -1.36 5.16
N VAL A 15 -0.63 -0.39 5.20
CA VAL A 15 -0.16 0.22 6.46
C VAL A 15 -1.31 0.95 7.16
N ALA A 16 -2.09 1.75 6.44
CA ALA A 16 -3.27 2.43 7.00
C ALA A 16 -4.30 1.41 7.52
N ASP A 17 -4.61 0.37 6.75
CA ASP A 17 -5.59 -0.67 7.09
C ASP A 17 -5.19 -1.43 8.36
N ARG A 18 -3.92 -1.85 8.44
CA ARG A 18 -3.39 -2.52 9.64
C ARG A 18 -3.33 -1.62 10.85
N TYR A 19 -3.03 -0.34 10.67
CA TYR A 19 -3.05 0.61 11.78
C TYR A 19 -4.47 0.78 12.35
N LEU A 20 -5.48 0.90 11.48
CA LEU A 20 -6.88 1.04 11.90
C LEU A 20 -7.46 -0.23 12.54
N SER A 21 -6.91 -1.40 12.22
CA SER A 21 -7.41 -2.71 12.68
C SER A 21 -6.58 -3.37 13.79
N SER A 22 -5.51 -2.72 14.26
CA SER A 22 -4.63 -3.26 15.30
C SER A 22 -4.32 -2.23 16.39
N ASN A 23 -3.62 -2.68 17.44
CA ASN A 23 -3.11 -1.80 18.50
C ASN A 23 -1.62 -1.44 18.29
N LEU A 24 -1.12 -1.56 17.05
CA LEU A 24 0.28 -1.29 16.73
C LEU A 24 0.47 0.17 16.31
N GLU A 25 1.62 0.75 16.64
CA GLU A 25 2.00 2.07 16.16
C GLU A 25 2.23 2.05 14.64
N ILE A 26 1.75 3.08 13.94
CA ILE A 26 1.87 3.16 12.49
C ILE A 26 3.33 3.17 12.03
N GLU A 27 4.24 3.74 12.82
CA GLU A 27 5.69 3.70 12.63
C GLU A 27 6.22 2.27 12.58
N THR A 28 5.73 1.40 13.48
CA THR A 28 6.14 0.00 13.58
C THR A 28 5.74 -0.76 12.32
N ILE A 29 4.47 -0.59 11.89
CA ILE A 29 3.94 -1.23 10.69
C ILE A 29 4.69 -0.73 9.44
N ALA A 30 4.83 0.60 9.29
CA ALA A 30 5.51 1.21 8.15
C ALA A 30 6.98 0.78 8.06
N HIS A 31 7.67 0.65 9.19
CA HIS A 31 9.04 0.16 9.23
C HIS A 31 9.16 -1.27 8.72
N LYS A 32 8.34 -2.18 9.26
CA LYS A 32 8.35 -3.59 8.85
C LYS A 32 8.05 -3.75 7.35
N VAL A 33 7.06 -3.02 6.85
CA VAL A 33 6.72 -2.99 5.43
C VAL A 33 7.86 -2.41 4.59
N SER A 34 8.55 -1.37 5.07
CA SER A 34 9.69 -0.79 4.35
C SER A 34 10.86 -1.77 4.23
N ILE A 35 11.19 -2.51 5.30
CA ILE A 35 12.23 -3.56 5.27
C ILE A 35 11.89 -4.61 4.22
N PHE A 36 10.63 -5.06 4.20
CA PHE A 36 10.17 -6.03 3.20
C PHE A 36 10.33 -5.49 1.77
N LEU A 37 9.89 -4.26 1.51
CA LEU A 37 10.01 -3.64 0.20
C LEU A 37 11.48 -3.46 -0.21
N GLN A 38 12.37 -3.11 0.71
CA GLN A 38 13.80 -2.92 0.46
C GLN A 38 14.50 -4.18 -0.05
N LEU A 39 13.94 -5.38 0.15
CA LEU A 39 14.43 -6.61 -0.46
C LEU A 39 14.45 -6.54 -2.00
N ASN A 40 13.55 -5.75 -2.61
CA ASN A 40 13.45 -5.56 -4.06
C ASN A 40 13.64 -4.10 -4.49
N TYR A 41 13.45 -3.16 -3.56
CA TYR A 41 13.35 -1.72 -3.80
C TYR A 41 14.18 -0.95 -2.76
N SER A 42 15.51 -1.02 -2.89
CA SER A 42 16.47 -0.52 -1.89
C SER A 42 16.29 0.93 -1.40
N ASP A 43 15.59 1.78 -2.14
CA ASP A 43 15.41 3.20 -1.79
C ASP A 43 14.02 3.50 -1.20
N GLU A 44 13.19 2.47 -0.98
CA GLU A 44 11.97 2.62 -0.19
C GLU A 44 12.30 2.90 1.28
N ASN A 45 11.44 3.66 1.95
CA ASN A 45 11.66 4.07 3.34
C ASN A 45 10.34 4.16 4.10
N ALA A 46 10.40 3.88 5.41
CA ALA A 46 9.25 3.89 6.30
C ALA A 46 8.55 5.26 6.34
N GLN A 47 9.31 6.36 6.33
CA GLN A 47 8.77 7.71 6.43
C GLN A 47 7.78 8.03 5.30
N SER A 48 8.14 7.73 4.06
CA SER A 48 7.30 8.02 2.88
C SER A 48 6.03 7.18 2.89
N ILE A 49 6.13 5.90 3.28
CA ILE A 49 4.99 4.99 3.37
C ILE A 49 4.04 5.45 4.49
N ARG A 50 4.58 5.77 5.68
CA ARG A 50 3.82 6.27 6.83
C ARG A 50 3.07 7.57 6.48
N THR A 51 3.79 8.56 5.95
CA THR A 51 3.17 9.84 5.54
C THR A 51 2.05 9.62 4.53
N THR A 52 2.21 8.71 3.58
CA THR A 52 1.16 8.40 2.60
C THR A 52 -0.05 7.72 3.26
N ALA A 53 0.18 6.80 4.19
CA ALA A 53 -0.87 6.13 4.95
C ALA A 53 -1.67 7.11 5.83
N GLU A 54 -0.99 8.03 6.52
CA GLU A 54 -1.61 9.13 7.29
C GLU A 54 -2.45 10.04 6.38
N GLU A 55 -1.91 10.41 5.21
CA GLU A 55 -2.62 11.20 4.22
C GLU A 55 -3.90 10.49 3.70
N PHE A 56 -3.88 9.16 3.54
CA PHE A 56 -5.08 8.38 3.20
C PHE A 56 -6.13 8.46 4.30
N MET A 57 -5.74 8.28 5.56
CA MET A 57 -6.66 8.37 6.70
C MET A 57 -7.28 9.77 6.80
N HIS A 58 -6.47 10.83 6.70
CA HIS A 58 -6.97 12.21 6.65
C HIS A 58 -7.94 12.43 5.49
N SER A 59 -7.64 11.90 4.31
CA SER A 59 -8.51 12.04 3.14
C SER A 59 -9.86 11.35 3.31
N MET A 60 -9.89 10.18 3.94
CA MET A 60 -11.14 9.49 4.27
C MET A 60 -11.95 10.25 5.32
N LEU A 61 -11.29 10.82 6.33
CA LEU A 61 -11.94 11.66 7.34
C LEU A 61 -12.55 12.92 6.72
N GLU A 62 -11.80 13.65 5.88
CA GLU A 62 -12.30 14.81 5.12
C GLU A 62 -13.51 14.46 4.24
N ALA A 63 -13.48 13.27 3.63
CA ALA A 63 -14.55 12.78 2.78
C ALA A 63 -15.74 12.21 3.57
N GLY A 64 -15.69 12.14 4.91
CA GLY A 64 -16.74 11.54 5.74
C GLY A 64 -17.01 10.10 5.36
N ILE A 65 -15.97 9.27 5.36
CA ILE A 65 -16.03 7.83 5.13
C ILE A 65 -16.12 7.11 6.47
N ASP A 66 -17.21 6.37 6.68
CA ASP A 66 -17.44 5.60 7.90
C ASP A 66 -16.89 4.16 7.80
N ASN A 67 -16.64 3.68 6.59
CA ASN A 67 -16.16 2.32 6.28
C ASN A 67 -14.74 2.33 5.69
N ALA A 68 -13.79 2.83 6.47
CA ALA A 68 -12.40 3.03 6.04
C ALA A 68 -11.69 1.73 5.63
N ASP A 69 -11.90 0.64 6.37
CA ASP A 69 -11.42 -0.71 6.09
C ASP A 69 -11.85 -1.17 4.69
N VAL A 70 -13.14 -1.03 4.36
CA VAL A 70 -13.71 -1.40 3.06
C VAL A 70 -13.10 -0.56 1.94
N ILE A 71 -12.93 0.75 2.15
CA ILE A 71 -12.33 1.66 1.16
C ILE A 71 -10.86 1.31 0.91
N LEU A 72 -10.08 1.07 1.96
CA LEU A 72 -8.67 0.71 1.84
C LEU A 72 -8.49 -0.65 1.15
N LEU A 73 -9.30 -1.65 1.47
CA LEU A 73 -9.28 -2.95 0.82
C LEU A 73 -9.65 -2.84 -0.67
N ASN A 74 -10.68 -2.05 -0.99
CA ASN A 74 -11.07 -1.80 -2.39
C ASN A 74 -9.98 -1.05 -3.17
N TYR A 75 -9.26 -0.12 -2.54
CA TYR A 75 -8.14 0.57 -3.17
C TYR A 75 -6.96 -0.38 -3.45
N GLN A 76 -6.63 -1.24 -2.48
CA GLN A 76 -5.60 -2.28 -2.67
C GLN A 76 -5.97 -3.19 -3.84
N TYR A 77 -7.23 -3.65 -3.89
CA TYR A 77 -7.76 -4.45 -5.00
C TYR A 77 -7.67 -3.72 -6.33
N GLU A 78 -8.10 -2.46 -6.43
CA GLU A 78 -8.05 -1.69 -7.68
C GLU A 78 -6.61 -1.55 -8.20
N LYS A 79 -5.65 -1.25 -7.31
CA LYS A 79 -4.24 -1.12 -7.68
C LYS A 79 -3.59 -2.45 -8.07
N PHE A 80 -4.05 -3.55 -7.46
CA PHE A 80 -3.61 -4.90 -7.81
C PHE A 80 -4.13 -5.32 -9.18
N VAL A 81 -5.43 -5.12 -9.45
CA VAL A 81 -6.09 -5.60 -10.66
C VAL A 81 -5.85 -4.70 -11.86
N TYR A 82 -5.80 -3.39 -11.68
CA TYR A 82 -5.77 -2.42 -12.78
C TYR A 82 -4.46 -1.64 -12.84
N LYS A 83 -4.12 -1.23 -14.07
CA LYS A 83 -3.12 -0.19 -14.37
C LYS A 83 -3.78 1.19 -14.27
N GLY A 84 -2.98 2.25 -14.17
CA GLY A 84 -3.49 3.63 -14.10
C GLY A 84 -4.33 4.07 -15.30
N ASN A 85 -4.25 3.38 -16.43
CA ASN A 85 -5.10 3.61 -17.61
C ASN A 85 -6.38 2.73 -17.65
N GLY A 86 -6.72 2.07 -16.55
CA GLY A 86 -7.91 1.22 -16.41
C GLY A 86 -7.80 -0.18 -17.03
N LYS A 87 -6.70 -0.51 -17.72
CA LYS A 87 -6.49 -1.88 -18.25
C LYS A 87 -6.14 -2.85 -17.13
N LEU A 88 -6.51 -4.12 -17.30
CA LEU A 88 -6.08 -5.20 -16.39
C LEU A 88 -4.55 -5.30 -16.34
N ARG A 89 -4.05 -5.57 -15.14
CA ARG A 89 -2.64 -5.85 -14.89
C ARG A 89 -2.35 -7.29 -15.29
N ASN A 90 -1.37 -7.44 -16.18
CA ASN A 90 -0.82 -8.74 -16.51
C ASN A 90 0.39 -9.00 -15.59
N TRP A 91 0.30 -10.04 -14.77
CA TRP A 91 1.35 -10.46 -13.84
C TRP A 91 2.38 -11.43 -14.45
N SER A 92 2.11 -11.95 -15.64
CA SER A 92 3.05 -12.80 -16.39
C SER A 92 3.14 -12.34 -17.84
N PRO A 93 3.56 -11.08 -18.09
CA PRO A 93 3.72 -10.58 -19.44
C PRO A 93 4.92 -11.22 -20.14
N LEU A 94 4.83 -11.35 -21.47
CA LEU A 94 5.95 -11.79 -22.30
C LEU A 94 7.09 -10.75 -22.37
N LEU A 95 6.79 -9.48 -22.10
CA LEU A 95 7.74 -8.37 -22.15
C LEU A 95 7.53 -7.41 -20.98
N GLY A 96 8.60 -7.16 -20.23
CA GLY A 96 8.66 -6.21 -19.12
C GLY A 96 7.98 -6.72 -17.85
N ASP A 97 8.70 -6.75 -16.73
CA ASP A 97 8.13 -7.18 -15.45
C ASP A 97 7.35 -6.01 -14.79
N PRO A 98 6.05 -6.17 -14.44
CA PRO A 98 5.31 -5.13 -13.74
C PRO A 98 5.89 -4.77 -12.36
N LEU A 99 6.68 -5.67 -11.75
CA LEU A 99 7.35 -5.46 -10.46
C LEU A 99 8.74 -4.86 -10.61
N GLN A 100 9.21 -4.62 -11.85
CA GLN A 100 10.52 -4.06 -12.12
C GLN A 100 10.69 -2.72 -11.39
N SER A 101 11.76 -2.63 -10.61
CA SER A 101 12.09 -1.43 -9.84
C SER A 101 12.48 -0.25 -10.76
N ILE A 102 12.17 0.97 -10.30
CA ILE A 102 12.41 2.20 -11.05
C ILE A 102 13.63 2.95 -10.48
N LYS A 103 14.47 3.52 -11.35
CA LYS A 103 15.70 4.21 -10.93
C LYS A 103 15.45 5.57 -10.27
N LYS A 104 14.38 6.26 -10.69
CA LYS A 104 13.96 7.55 -10.14
C LYS A 104 12.53 7.42 -9.71
N ARG A 105 12.23 7.88 -8.49
CA ARG A 105 10.85 7.91 -7.99
C ARG A 105 10.03 8.87 -8.86
N LEU A 106 8.94 8.36 -9.43
CA LEU A 106 8.05 9.13 -10.32
C LEU A 106 6.78 9.62 -9.62
N TYR A 107 6.68 9.39 -8.32
CA TYR A 107 5.53 9.71 -7.49
C TYR A 107 5.99 10.27 -6.13
N THR A 108 5.07 10.92 -5.44
CA THR A 108 5.26 11.51 -4.11
C THR A 108 4.07 11.13 -3.23
N PRO A 109 4.19 11.16 -1.89
CA PRO A 109 3.03 10.97 -1.00
C PRO A 109 1.82 11.79 -1.46
N LYS A 110 2.02 13.09 -1.72
CA LYS A 110 1.02 14.01 -2.25
C LYS A 110 0.36 13.54 -3.57
N SER A 111 1.13 13.05 -4.54
CA SER A 111 0.56 12.60 -5.82
C SER A 111 -0.22 11.29 -5.65
N ILE A 112 0.27 10.37 -4.83
CA ILE A 112 -0.43 9.13 -4.49
C ILE A 112 -1.72 9.43 -3.73
N ASN A 113 -1.69 10.36 -2.79
CA ASN A 113 -2.87 10.78 -2.02
C ASN A 113 -3.91 11.49 -2.88
N ARG A 114 -3.48 12.29 -3.87
CA ARG A 114 -4.42 12.86 -4.85
C ARG A 114 -5.18 11.76 -5.60
N ASP A 115 -4.47 10.72 -6.04
CA ASP A 115 -5.07 9.63 -6.79
C ASP A 115 -5.97 8.76 -5.87
N PHE A 116 -5.60 8.59 -4.61
CA PHE A 116 -6.44 7.97 -3.59
C PHE A 116 -7.71 8.79 -3.29
N LYS A 117 -7.62 10.12 -3.13
CA LYS A 117 -8.79 11.00 -3.00
C LYS A 117 -9.75 10.81 -4.18
N ALA A 118 -9.24 10.82 -5.41
CA ALA A 118 -10.05 10.59 -6.59
C ALA A 118 -10.74 9.22 -6.59
N PHE A 119 -10.07 8.18 -6.09
CA PHE A 119 -10.67 6.88 -5.84
C PHE A 119 -11.78 6.95 -4.79
N VAL A 120 -11.52 7.52 -3.61
CA VAL A 120 -12.50 7.63 -2.51
C VAL A 120 -13.78 8.32 -2.96
N TYR A 121 -13.68 9.50 -3.60
CA TYR A 121 -14.84 10.24 -4.07
C TYR A 121 -15.63 9.48 -5.14
N ARG A 122 -14.94 8.82 -6.09
CA ARG A 122 -15.60 8.01 -7.13
C ARG A 122 -16.33 6.80 -6.52
N THR A 123 -15.71 6.10 -5.59
CA THR A 123 -16.29 4.94 -4.92
C THR A 123 -17.48 5.35 -4.05
N LYS A 124 -17.34 6.44 -3.29
CA LYS A 124 -18.43 7.00 -2.47
C LYS A 124 -19.63 7.42 -3.33
N GLN A 125 -19.39 8.13 -4.44
CA GLN A 125 -20.47 8.62 -5.30
C GLN A 125 -21.19 7.50 -6.05
N SER A 126 -20.45 6.49 -6.50
CA SER A 126 -21.03 5.38 -7.26
C SER A 126 -21.62 4.27 -6.39
N GLY A 127 -21.17 4.14 -5.13
CA GLY A 127 -21.46 2.98 -4.28
C GLY A 127 -20.80 1.68 -4.77
N ALA A 128 -19.89 1.75 -5.75
CA ALA A 128 -19.29 0.59 -6.40
C ALA A 128 -18.06 0.08 -5.64
N TYR A 129 -18.29 -0.73 -4.61
CA TYR A 129 -17.26 -1.49 -3.91
C TYR A 129 -16.98 -2.78 -4.68
N ASN A 130 -16.01 -2.72 -5.60
CA ASN A 130 -15.73 -3.79 -6.57
C ASN A 130 -14.80 -4.91 -6.05
N CYS A 131 -14.25 -4.77 -4.85
CA CYS A 131 -13.45 -5.81 -4.21
C CYS A 131 -14.34 -7.02 -3.89
N PRO A 132 -14.04 -8.23 -4.42
CA PRO A 132 -14.84 -9.42 -4.13
C PRO A 132 -14.78 -9.82 -2.66
N ASP A 133 -15.87 -10.41 -2.16
CA ASP A 133 -15.90 -10.98 -0.81
C ASP A 133 -14.77 -12.01 -0.63
N GLY A 134 -14.07 -11.93 0.50
CA GLY A 134 -12.93 -12.81 0.82
C GLY A 134 -11.64 -12.50 0.06
N TRP A 135 -11.61 -11.46 -0.78
CA TRP A 135 -10.36 -11.01 -1.38
C TRP A 135 -9.41 -10.47 -0.29
N SER A 136 -8.14 -10.85 -0.37
CA SER A 136 -7.09 -10.30 0.48
C SER A 136 -5.77 -10.31 -0.28
N LEU A 137 -4.86 -9.41 0.04
CA LEU A 137 -3.55 -9.41 -0.60
C LEU A 137 -2.78 -10.72 -0.31
N SER A 138 -2.96 -11.30 0.87
CA SER A 138 -2.27 -12.50 1.37
C SER A 138 -2.61 -13.80 0.63
N ASN A 139 -3.73 -13.87 -0.10
CA ASN A 139 -4.15 -15.05 -0.84
C ASN A 139 -3.92 -14.94 -2.37
N GLN A 140 -3.22 -13.91 -2.84
CA GLN A 140 -2.98 -13.70 -4.27
C GLN A 140 -1.90 -14.64 -4.84
N VAL A 141 -2.27 -15.52 -5.75
CA VAL A 141 -1.33 -16.49 -6.38
C VAL A 141 -0.57 -15.92 -7.58
N SER A 142 -1.09 -14.87 -8.21
CA SER A 142 -0.52 -14.28 -9.43
C SER A 142 0.71 -13.40 -9.17
N CYS A 143 0.97 -13.01 -7.92
CA CYS A 143 2.10 -12.16 -7.55
C CYS A 143 2.61 -12.53 -6.15
N SER A 144 3.68 -13.31 -6.08
CA SER A 144 4.26 -13.78 -4.81
C SER A 144 4.75 -12.64 -3.92
N ILE A 145 5.41 -11.62 -4.48
CA ILE A 145 5.93 -10.49 -3.69
C ILE A 145 4.79 -9.77 -2.95
N LEU A 146 3.68 -9.48 -3.62
CA LEU A 146 2.56 -8.81 -2.96
C LEU A 146 1.82 -9.74 -2.00
N LYS A 147 1.70 -11.03 -2.34
CA LYS A 147 1.19 -12.05 -1.43
C LYS A 147 1.98 -12.12 -0.12
N ASP A 148 3.30 -12.16 -0.23
CA ASP A 148 4.20 -12.24 0.91
C ASP A 148 4.14 -10.94 1.74
N MET A 149 3.99 -9.79 1.08
CA MET A 149 3.71 -8.52 1.76
C MET A 149 2.41 -8.58 2.57
N GLY A 150 1.34 -9.12 1.98
CA GLY A 150 0.05 -9.31 2.66
C GLY A 150 0.14 -10.25 3.86
N ASN A 151 1.05 -11.22 3.84
CA ASN A 151 1.31 -12.18 4.92
C ASN A 151 2.35 -11.71 5.94
N LEU A 152 2.86 -10.48 5.84
CA LEU A 152 3.82 -9.97 6.81
C LEU A 152 3.24 -10.01 8.23
N GLU A 153 3.92 -10.67 9.14
CA GLU A 153 3.65 -10.56 10.57
C GLU A 153 4.33 -9.29 11.11
N VAL A 154 3.56 -8.47 11.83
CA VAL A 154 4.04 -7.27 12.51
C VAL A 154 3.68 -7.41 13.98
N THR A 155 4.65 -7.17 14.84
CA THR A 155 4.52 -7.27 16.29
C THR A 155 4.99 -5.97 16.94
N ALA A 156 4.57 -5.73 18.19
CA ALA A 156 5.03 -4.56 18.93
C ALA A 156 6.56 -4.56 19.13
N PHE A 157 7.22 -5.72 19.14
CA PHE A 157 8.67 -5.82 19.29
C PHE A 157 9.46 -5.36 18.06
N ASP A 158 8.82 -5.28 16.88
CA ASP A 158 9.47 -4.76 15.68
C ASP A 158 9.90 -3.28 15.86
N ILE A 159 9.31 -2.56 16.81
CA ILE A 159 9.75 -1.19 17.17
C ILE A 159 11.13 -1.15 17.83
N LEU A 160 11.56 -2.23 18.49
CA LEU A 160 12.87 -2.28 19.13
C LEU A 160 14.00 -2.35 18.10
N ALA A 161 13.71 -2.89 16.92
CA ALA A 161 14.65 -2.89 15.79
C ALA A 161 14.86 -1.48 15.20
N LEU A 162 13.88 -0.58 15.32
CA LEU A 162 14.00 0.82 14.89
C LEU A 162 15.07 1.58 15.69
N GLY A 163 15.09 1.40 17.02
CA GLY A 163 15.98 2.14 17.93
C GLY A 163 17.47 1.84 17.73
N ASN A 164 17.81 0.67 17.18
CA ASN A 164 19.20 0.27 16.94
C ASN A 164 19.79 0.86 15.65
N GLN A 165 18.99 1.49 14.78
CA GLN A 165 19.46 2.11 13.53
C GLN A 165 19.71 3.61 13.64
N THR A 166 19.22 4.28 14.69
CA THR A 166 19.45 5.72 14.93
C THR A 166 20.73 6.00 15.74
N GLY A 167 21.51 4.97 16.07
CA GLY A 167 22.71 5.04 16.91
C GLY A 167 24.04 4.84 16.17
N MET A 168 24.07 4.91 14.83
CA MET A 168 25.29 4.86 14.02
C MET A 168 25.40 6.06 13.09
#